data_AF-A0A4V2T2W0-F1
#
_entry.id   AF-A0A4V2T2W0-F1
#
_cell.length_a   1.000
_cell.length_b   1.000
_cell.length_c   1.000
_cell.angle_alpha   90.00
_cell.angle_beta   90.00
_cell.angle_gamma   90.00
#
_symmetry.space_group_name_H-M   'P 1'
#
loop_
_entity.id
_entity.type
_entity.pdbx_description
1 polymer ?
#
loop_
_entity_poly.entity_id
_entity_poly.type
_entity_poly.pdbx_seq_one_letter_code
_entity_poly.pdbx_strand_id
1 'polypeptide(L)'
;MINGYSIRKCADIVEISVPTTFFWRHKIIDAIRTFVGMGSVGGVVEVDETFFRESFKGNHKKAQPLPCPENNEGEEQRVVKAIRVKRKKEESPTSMFVCYVLCAMDRAGNIMTELICKGRMKHTDIERFFENRIDDDSIFCTDNIRVILSLHKIRELN
;
A
#
# COMPACT_ATOMS: atom_id res chain seq x y z
N MET A 1 2.77 -4.82 -16.89
CA MET A 1 2.32 -4.83 -15.49
C MET A 1 3.42 -5.31 -14.55
N ILE A 2 4.14 -6.38 -14.87
CA ILE A 2 5.41 -6.73 -14.20
C ILE A 2 6.48 -5.68 -14.54
N ASN A 3 6.60 -5.33 -15.82
CA ASN A 3 7.57 -4.32 -16.30
C ASN A 3 7.06 -2.86 -16.20
N GLY A 4 6.00 -2.58 -15.42
CA GLY A 4 5.49 -1.21 -15.24
C GLY A 4 4.84 -0.52 -16.45
N TYR A 5 4.63 -1.19 -17.59
CA TYR A 5 4.01 -0.56 -18.78
C TYR A 5 2.52 -0.22 -18.61
N SER A 6 2.09 0.83 -19.34
CA SER A 6 0.69 1.24 -19.45
C SER A 6 -0.15 0.21 -20.22
N ILE A 7 -1.47 0.19 -20.00
CA ILE A 7 -2.39 -0.75 -20.67
C ILE A 7 -2.32 -0.61 -22.19
N ARG A 8 -2.20 0.63 -22.70
CA ARG A 8 -2.07 0.90 -24.15
C ARG A 8 -0.78 0.30 -24.70
N LYS A 9 0.35 0.54 -24.04
CA LYS A 9 1.64 -0.04 -24.45
C LYS A 9 1.62 -1.58 -24.40
N CYS A 10 0.96 -2.19 -23.41
CA CYS A 10 0.76 -3.63 -23.38
C CYS A 10 -0.12 -4.13 -24.54
N ALA A 11 -1.17 -3.38 -24.88
CA ALA A 11 -2.06 -3.71 -25.99
C ALA A 11 -1.33 -3.67 -27.34
N ASP A 12 -0.44 -2.67 -27.52
CA ASP A 12 0.38 -2.53 -28.72
C ASP A 12 1.40 -3.69 -28.86
N ILE A 13 2.05 -4.09 -27.76
CA ILE A 13 3.05 -5.18 -27.76
C ILE A 13 2.41 -6.54 -28.04
N VAL A 14 1.22 -6.79 -27.47
CA VAL A 14 0.52 -8.07 -27.59
C VAL A 14 -0.45 -8.08 -28.78
N GLU A 15 -0.56 -6.96 -29.50
CA GLU A 15 -1.44 -6.77 -30.67
C GLU A 15 -2.92 -7.11 -30.39
N ILE A 16 -3.42 -6.68 -29.23
CA ILE A 16 -4.81 -6.93 -28.79
C ILE A 16 -5.54 -5.62 -28.49
N SER A 17 -6.87 -5.70 -28.40
CA SER A 17 -7.66 -4.53 -28.04
C SER A 17 -7.36 -4.04 -26.60
N VAL A 18 -7.46 -2.72 -26.38
CA VAL A 18 -7.26 -2.10 -25.07
C VAL A 18 -8.22 -2.68 -24.00
N PRO A 19 -9.53 -2.89 -24.27
CA PRO A 19 -10.44 -3.54 -23.32
C PRO A 19 -9.98 -4.96 -22.95
N THR A 20 -9.58 -5.78 -23.93
CA THR A 20 -9.11 -7.15 -23.68
C THR A 20 -7.91 -7.16 -22.74
N THR A 21 -6.94 -6.27 -22.99
CA THR A 21 -5.75 -6.10 -22.16
C THR A 21 -6.11 -5.77 -20.70
N PHE A 22 -7.11 -4.90 -20.50
CA PHE A 22 -7.58 -4.54 -19.16
C PHE A 22 -8.21 -5.73 -18.43
N PHE A 23 -9.04 -6.54 -19.10
CA PHE A 23 -9.62 -7.74 -18.49
C PHE A 23 -8.57 -8.79 -18.16
N TRP A 24 -7.64 -9.03 -19.08
CA TRP A 24 -6.55 -9.99 -18.85
C TRP A 24 -5.66 -9.57 -17.69
N ARG A 25 -5.41 -8.27 -17.53
CA ARG A 25 -4.71 -7.72 -16.37
C ARG A 25 -5.36 -8.18 -15.05
N HIS A 26 -6.68 -8.06 -14.93
CA HIS A 26 -7.38 -8.45 -13.70
C HIS A 26 -7.31 -9.96 -13.47
N LYS A 27 -7.50 -10.76 -14.52
CA LYS A 27 -7.37 -12.22 -14.42
C LYS A 27 -5.99 -12.67 -13.94
N ILE A 28 -4.93 -12.05 -14.44
CA ILE A 28 -3.54 -12.35 -14.02
C ILE A 28 -3.33 -11.95 -12.57
N ILE A 29 -3.79 -10.76 -12.15
CA ILE A 29 -3.68 -10.33 -10.75
C ILE A 29 -4.43 -11.30 -9.83
N ASP A 30 -5.65 -11.70 -10.18
CA ASP A 30 -6.45 -12.61 -9.35
C ASP A 30 -5.79 -13.99 -9.24
N ALA A 31 -5.20 -14.51 -10.32
CA ALA A 31 -4.44 -15.75 -10.30
C ALA A 31 -3.21 -15.65 -9.37
N ILE A 32 -2.43 -14.56 -9.47
CA ILE A 32 -1.29 -14.31 -8.58
C ILE A 32 -1.76 -14.21 -7.12
N ARG A 33 -2.85 -13.49 -6.87
CA ARG A 33 -3.39 -13.32 -5.51
C ARG A 33 -3.81 -14.66 -4.88
N THR A 34 -4.29 -15.58 -5.71
CA THR A 34 -4.66 -16.94 -5.27
C THR A 34 -3.42 -17.78 -4.99
N PHE A 35 -2.36 -17.62 -5.79
CA PHE A 35 -1.10 -18.35 -5.65
C PHE A 35 -0.27 -17.91 -4.43
N VAL A 36 -0.15 -16.60 -4.19
CA VAL A 36 0.60 -16.07 -3.05
C VAL A 36 -0.06 -16.46 -1.72
N GLY A 37 -1.39 -16.62 -1.71
CA GLY A 37 -2.12 -17.06 -0.52
C GLY A 37 -2.06 -16.08 0.65
N MET A 38 -2.65 -16.48 1.77
CA MET A 38 -2.50 -15.81 3.06
C MET A 38 -1.43 -16.57 3.85
N GLY A 39 -0.18 -16.10 3.77
CA GLY A 39 0.91 -16.68 4.57
C GLY A 39 0.76 -16.35 6.06
N SER A 40 1.26 -17.25 6.91
CA SER A 40 1.72 -16.90 8.26
C SER A 40 3.22 -16.57 8.19
N VAL A 41 3.68 -15.71 9.09
CA VAL A 41 5.09 -15.34 9.20
C VAL A 41 5.63 -15.77 10.57
N GLY A 42 6.81 -16.38 10.57
CA GLY A 42 7.48 -16.87 11.77
C GLY A 42 8.94 -16.46 11.79
N GLY A 43 9.69 -16.91 12.79
CA GLY A 43 11.15 -16.75 12.80
C GLY A 43 11.61 -15.28 12.80
N VAL A 44 12.32 -14.84 11.76
CA VAL A 44 12.79 -13.44 11.67
C VAL A 44 12.02 -12.74 10.56
N VAL A 45 11.13 -11.84 10.96
CA VAL A 45 10.19 -11.15 10.08
C VAL A 45 10.62 -9.71 9.87
N GLU A 46 10.89 -9.35 8.62
CA GLU A 46 11.10 -7.97 8.20
C GLU A 46 9.74 -7.35 7.86
N VAL A 47 9.43 -6.21 8.49
CA VAL A 47 8.17 -5.49 8.29
C VAL A 47 8.45 -4.10 7.77
N ASP A 48 7.89 -3.80 6.61
CA ASP A 48 8.00 -2.53 5.94
C ASP A 48 6.61 -1.97 5.63
N GLU A 49 6.48 -0.65 5.63
CA GLU A 49 5.28 0.04 5.19
C GLU A 49 5.53 0.81 3.89
N THR A 50 4.61 0.65 2.95
CA THR A 50 4.61 1.45 1.73
C THR A 50 3.30 2.20 1.63
N PHE A 51 3.37 3.43 1.12
CA PHE A 51 2.19 4.23 0.89
C PHE A 51 2.17 4.81 -0.51
N PHE A 52 0.99 4.83 -1.12
CA PHE A 52 0.77 5.44 -2.41
C PHE A 52 -0.52 6.25 -2.42
N ARG A 53 -0.62 7.20 -3.33
CA ARG A 53 -1.83 8.00 -3.49
C ARG A 53 -2.88 7.22 -4.28
N GLU A 54 -4.06 7.08 -3.72
CA GLU A 54 -5.23 6.54 -4.41
C GLU A 54 -5.53 7.40 -5.64
N SER A 55 -5.58 6.76 -6.81
CA SER A 55 -5.82 7.43 -8.07
C SER A 55 -7.26 7.21 -8.52
N PHE A 56 -8.11 8.23 -8.44
CA PHE A 56 -9.50 8.20 -8.92
C PHE A 56 -9.60 8.40 -10.44
N LYS A 57 -8.89 7.57 -11.21
CA LYS A 57 -8.94 7.66 -12.68
C LYS A 57 -10.38 7.38 -13.16
N GLY A 58 -10.96 8.32 -13.89
CA GLY A 58 -12.29 8.20 -14.49
C GLY A 58 -13.44 8.87 -13.72
N ASN A 59 -13.22 9.36 -12.49
CA ASN A 59 -14.25 10.07 -11.72
C ASN A 59 -13.96 11.58 -11.63
N HIS A 60 -13.93 12.25 -12.79
CA HIS A 60 -13.59 13.68 -12.88
C HIS A 60 -14.79 14.63 -12.66
N LYS A 61 -16.02 14.10 -12.52
CA LYS A 61 -17.24 14.92 -12.53
C LYS A 61 -18.09 14.85 -11.26
N LYS A 62 -17.90 13.86 -10.38
CA LYS A 62 -18.80 13.61 -9.23
C LYS A 62 -18.11 13.56 -7.86
N ALA A 63 -16.78 13.61 -7.80
CA ALA A 63 -16.07 13.77 -6.54
C ALA A 63 -15.85 15.26 -6.25
N GLN A 64 -16.03 15.68 -5.00
CA GLN A 64 -15.58 16.98 -4.48
C GLN A 64 -14.15 17.28 -4.96
N PRO A 65 -13.72 18.55 -5.09
CA PRO A 65 -12.43 18.90 -5.68
C PRO A 65 -11.30 18.17 -4.95
N LEU A 66 -10.86 17.07 -5.57
CA LEU A 66 -9.66 16.37 -5.18
C LEU A 66 -8.53 17.32 -5.59
N PRO A 67 -7.55 17.59 -4.71
CA PRO A 67 -6.30 18.16 -5.14
C PRO A 67 -5.55 17.06 -5.91
N CYS A 68 -6.00 16.79 -7.13
CA CYS A 68 -5.14 16.21 -8.13
C CYS A 68 -4.19 17.33 -8.52
N PRO A 69 -2.89 17.27 -8.21
CA PRO A 69 -1.95 18.08 -8.95
C PRO A 69 -2.11 17.62 -10.40
N GLU A 70 -2.54 18.52 -11.26
CA GLU A 70 -2.38 18.37 -12.69
C GLU A 70 -0.92 17.98 -12.92
N ASN A 71 -0.69 16.75 -13.37
CA ASN A 71 0.64 16.28 -13.72
C ASN A 71 1.08 17.07 -14.95
N ASN A 72 1.66 18.25 -14.74
CA ASN A 72 2.75 18.70 -15.58
C ASN A 72 3.86 17.68 -15.37
N GLU A 73 4.14 16.93 -16.42
CA GLU A 73 5.27 16.03 -16.52
C GLU A 73 6.55 16.82 -16.22
N GLY A 74 7.17 16.54 -15.07
CA GLY A 74 8.45 17.13 -14.68
C GLY A 74 8.34 18.05 -13.48
N GLU A 75 8.44 17.49 -12.27
CA GLU A 75 9.04 18.16 -11.11
C GLU A 75 9.25 17.12 -9.99
N GLU A 76 10.22 16.22 -10.17
CA GLU A 76 10.70 15.29 -9.13
C GLU A 76 11.43 15.99 -7.96
N GLN A 77 11.45 17.33 -7.89
CA GLN A 77 12.25 18.05 -6.90
C GLN A 77 11.55 19.27 -6.29
N ARG A 78 10.34 19.12 -5.75
CA ARG A 78 9.75 20.14 -4.83
C ARG A 78 9.02 19.53 -3.64
N VAL A 79 9.63 18.55 -2.98
CA VAL A 79 9.10 17.99 -1.72
C VAL A 79 9.46 18.84 -0.49
N VAL A 80 10.32 19.87 -0.59
CA VAL A 80 10.95 20.47 0.61
C VAL A 80 10.50 21.90 0.98
N LYS A 81 9.63 22.59 0.20
CA LYS A 81 9.22 23.98 0.53
C LYS A 81 7.72 24.24 0.40
N ALA A 82 6.93 23.59 1.25
CA ALA A 82 5.57 24.06 1.55
C ALA A 82 5.19 23.93 3.06
N ILE A 83 6.18 23.68 3.93
CA ILE A 83 5.98 23.53 5.39
C ILE A 83 6.16 24.89 6.07
N ARG A 84 5.35 25.89 5.70
CA ARG A 84 5.34 27.15 6.48
C ARG A 84 4.07 27.98 6.36
N VAL A 85 2.89 27.36 6.30
CA VAL A 85 1.65 28.12 6.55
C VAL A 85 0.66 27.30 7.37
N LYS A 86 0.55 27.74 8.63
CA LYS A 86 -0.62 27.72 9.53
C LYS A 86 -1.18 26.38 10.00
N ARG A 87 -0.89 26.15 11.28
CA ARG A 87 -1.66 25.37 12.25
C ARG A 87 -3.17 25.62 12.10
N LYS A 88 -3.88 24.67 11.50
CA LYS A 88 -5.22 24.27 11.93
C LYS A 88 -5.20 22.75 12.05
N LYS A 89 -5.76 22.26 13.16
CA LYS A 89 -6.06 20.86 13.44
C LYS A 89 -7.24 20.44 12.55
N GLU A 90 -7.03 20.47 11.25
CA GLU A 90 -7.90 19.84 10.26
C GLU A 90 -7.00 18.85 9.56
N GLU A 91 -7.35 17.56 9.66
CA GLU A 91 -6.64 16.48 9.01
C GLU A 91 -6.43 16.88 7.55
N SER A 92 -5.16 17.12 7.17
CA SER A 92 -4.83 17.63 5.83
C SER A 92 -5.57 16.79 4.78
N PRO A 93 -6.35 17.39 3.86
CA PRO A 93 -7.17 16.65 2.89
C PRO A 93 -6.34 15.72 2.00
N THR A 94 -5.03 15.97 1.89
CA THR A 94 -4.04 15.12 1.24
C THR A 94 -3.90 13.74 1.89
N SER A 95 -4.11 13.63 3.21
CA SER A 95 -3.93 12.37 3.93
C SER A 95 -5.02 11.35 3.60
N MET A 96 -6.22 11.79 3.26
CA MET A 96 -7.38 10.93 3.00
C MET A 96 -7.24 10.09 1.72
N PHE A 97 -6.35 10.51 0.80
CA PHE A 97 -6.08 9.82 -0.46
C PHE A 97 -4.81 8.98 -0.43
N VAL A 98 -4.26 8.70 0.75
CA VAL A 98 -3.09 7.83 0.90
C VAL A 98 -3.55 6.44 1.29
N CYS A 99 -3.17 5.42 0.51
CA CYS A 99 -3.34 4.02 0.87
C CYS A 99 -2.05 3.52 1.51
N TYR A 100 -2.14 2.97 2.72
CA TYR A 100 -1.05 2.26 3.37
C TYR A 100 -1.14 0.77 3.07
N VAL A 101 -0.01 0.18 2.72
CA VAL A 101 0.19 -1.25 2.54
C VAL A 101 1.30 -1.69 3.47
N LEU A 102 1.01 -2.69 4.31
CA LEU A 102 2.06 -3.37 5.07
C LEU A 102 2.57 -4.55 4.27
N CYS A 103 3.87 -4.71 4.29
CA CYS A 103 4.56 -5.89 3.77
C CYS A 103 5.34 -6.51 4.92
N ALA A 104 5.11 -7.78 5.19
CA ALA A 104 5.91 -8.58 6.10
C ALA A 104 6.50 -9.77 5.34
N MET A 105 7.78 -10.03 5.55
CA MET A 105 8.49 -11.14 4.91
C MET A 105 9.31 -11.90 5.94
N ASP A 106 9.24 -13.22 5.91
CA ASP A 106 10.11 -14.11 6.68
C ASP A 106 11.26 -14.64 5.79
N ARG A 107 12.35 -15.08 6.42
CA ARG A 107 13.49 -15.75 5.76
C ARG A 107 13.11 -17.04 5.05
N ALA A 108 12.02 -17.70 5.45
CA ALA A 108 11.47 -18.85 4.74
C ALA A 108 10.85 -18.48 3.37
N GLY A 109 10.69 -17.19 3.07
CA GLY A 109 10.08 -16.71 1.83
C GLY A 109 8.55 -16.56 1.92
N ASN A 110 7.98 -16.66 3.12
CA ASN A 110 6.57 -16.35 3.36
C ASN A 110 6.38 -14.82 3.31
N ILE A 111 5.42 -14.37 2.51
CA ILE A 111 5.13 -12.96 2.31
C ILE A 111 3.69 -12.68 2.70
N MET A 112 3.50 -11.68 3.54
CA MET A 112 2.20 -11.10 3.86
C MET A 112 2.17 -9.68 3.31
N THR A 113 1.17 -9.38 2.50
CA THR A 113 0.98 -8.02 1.96
C THR A 113 -0.49 -7.68 1.96
N GLU A 114 -0.87 -6.63 2.68
CA GLU A 114 -2.27 -6.22 2.78
C GLU A 114 -2.42 -4.69 2.80
N LEU A 115 -3.52 -4.22 2.23
CA LEU A 115 -3.94 -2.83 2.35
C LEU A 115 -4.56 -2.61 3.74
N ILE A 116 -3.89 -1.82 4.56
CA ILE A 116 -4.25 -1.61 5.96
C ILE A 116 -5.40 -0.59 6.05
N CYS A 117 -5.14 0.62 5.56
CA CYS A 117 -6.02 1.77 5.71
C CYS A 117 -5.88 2.76 4.55
N LYS A 118 -6.96 3.52 4.32
CA LYS A 118 -6.95 4.76 3.54
C LYS A 118 -6.89 5.91 4.53
N GLY A 119 -5.85 6.72 4.52
CA GLY A 119 -5.63 7.74 5.53
C GLY A 119 -4.39 7.49 6.38
N ARG A 120 -4.42 8.01 7.61
CA ARG A 120 -3.35 7.84 8.59
C ARG A 120 -3.48 6.49 9.28
N MET A 121 -2.41 5.68 9.26
CA MET A 121 -2.36 4.38 9.92
C MET A 121 -2.58 4.49 11.43
N LYS A 122 -3.54 3.70 11.95
CA LYS A 122 -3.82 3.54 13.38
C LYS A 122 -3.24 2.22 13.88
N HIS A 123 -3.08 2.16 15.20
CA HIS A 123 -2.56 0.98 15.89
C HIS A 123 -3.47 -0.25 15.72
N THR A 124 -4.79 -0.05 15.77
CA THR A 124 -5.82 -1.08 15.54
C THR A 124 -5.71 -1.76 14.18
N ASP A 125 -5.27 -1.02 13.16
CA ASP A 125 -5.19 -1.58 11.81
C ASP A 125 -3.95 -2.49 11.66
N ILE A 126 -2.90 -2.23 12.45
CA ILE A 126 -1.70 -3.06 12.53
C ILE A 126 -2.00 -4.32 13.35
N GLU A 127 -2.74 -4.20 14.44
CA GLU A 127 -3.22 -5.36 15.22
C GLU A 127 -4.02 -6.32 14.31
N ARG A 128 -4.95 -5.80 13.50
CA ARG A 128 -5.73 -6.61 12.54
C ARG A 128 -4.85 -7.33 11.50
N PHE A 129 -3.77 -6.70 11.04
CA PHE A 129 -2.88 -7.29 10.03
C PHE A 129 -2.16 -8.53 10.57
N PHE A 130 -1.77 -8.49 11.84
CA PHE A 130 -0.97 -9.51 12.49
C PHE A 130 -1.79 -10.55 13.26
N GLU A 131 -3.07 -10.31 13.47
CA GLU A 131 -3.99 -11.18 14.20
C GLU A 131 -4.02 -12.61 13.61
N ASN A 132 -3.73 -13.61 14.46
CA ASN A 132 -3.72 -15.05 14.13
C ASN A 132 -2.78 -15.47 12.98
N ARG A 133 -1.74 -14.69 12.68
CA ARG A 133 -0.83 -14.93 11.52
C ARG A 133 0.65 -14.91 11.88
N ILE A 134 0.96 -14.81 13.17
CA ILE A 134 2.32 -14.76 13.69
C ILE A 134 2.60 -16.03 14.51
N ASP A 135 3.79 -16.59 14.36
CA ASP A 135 4.31 -17.62 15.26
C ASP A 135 4.90 -17.00 16.55
N ASP A 136 4.72 -17.65 17.70
CA ASP A 136 5.01 -17.11 19.04
C ASP A 136 6.47 -16.66 19.25
N ASP A 137 7.44 -17.34 18.63
CA ASP A 137 8.88 -17.05 18.74
C ASP A 137 9.42 -16.09 17.65
N SER A 138 8.55 -15.34 16.99
CA SER A 138 8.94 -14.43 15.92
C SER A 138 9.69 -13.18 16.41
N ILE A 139 10.69 -12.74 15.66
CA ILE A 139 11.48 -11.53 15.88
C ILE A 139 11.17 -10.57 14.74
N PHE A 140 10.65 -9.39 15.07
CA PHE A 140 10.31 -8.37 14.09
C PHE A 140 11.44 -7.35 13.91
N CYS A 141 11.76 -7.06 12.65
CA CYS A 141 12.68 -6.01 12.26
C CYS A 141 11.90 -4.95 11.48
N THR A 142 11.79 -3.75 12.05
CA THR A 142 11.11 -2.60 11.43
C THR A 142 11.76 -1.30 11.90
N ASP A 143 11.77 -0.29 11.06
CA ASP A 143 12.26 1.06 11.35
C ASP A 143 11.14 1.97 11.92
N ASN A 144 9.88 1.57 11.80
CA ASN A 144 8.75 2.38 12.22
C ASN A 144 8.34 2.13 13.68
N ILE A 145 8.55 3.16 14.51
CA ILE A 145 8.18 3.17 15.94
C ILE A 145 6.71 2.78 16.18
N ARG A 146 5.77 3.10 15.26
CA ARG A 146 4.35 2.75 15.45
C ARG A 146 4.10 1.25 15.32
N VAL A 147 4.79 0.62 14.38
CA VAL A 147 4.72 -0.83 14.18
C VAL A 147 5.33 -1.53 15.39
N ILE A 148 6.44 -1.02 15.92
CA ILE A 148 7.07 -1.53 17.17
C ILE A 148 6.10 -1.45 18.36
N LEU A 149 5.45 -0.29 18.57
CA LEU A 149 4.48 -0.11 19.65
C LEU A 149 3.24 -1.00 19.50
N SER A 150 2.84 -1.32 18.26
CA SER A 150 1.79 -2.30 17.97
C SER A 150 2.19 -3.72 18.30
N LEU A 151 3.35 -4.14 17.81
CA LEU A 151 3.85 -5.49 18.04
C LEU A 151 4.16 -5.76 19.50
N HIS A 152 4.71 -4.79 20.24
CA HIS A 152 4.97 -4.95 21.67
C HIS A 152 3.69 -5.25 22.47
N LYS A 153 2.61 -4.53 22.16
CA LYS A 153 1.31 -4.73 22.82
C LYS A 153 0.66 -6.06 22.48
N ILE A 154 0.84 -6.54 21.24
CA ILE A 154 0.37 -7.88 20.82
C ILE A 154 1.12 -8.97 21.59
N ARG A 155 2.43 -8.80 21.84
CA ARG A 155 3.24 -9.75 22.62
C ARG A 155 2.96 -9.74 24.12
N GLU A 156 2.45 -8.64 24.69
CA GLU A 156 2.05 -8.60 26.12
C GLU A 156 0.68 -9.26 26.38
N LEU A 157 -0.12 -9.50 25.33
CA LEU A 157 -1.47 -10.07 25.43
C LEU A 157 -1.49 -11.60 25.22
N ASN A 158 -0.38 -12.19 24.75
CA ASN A 158 -0.15 -13.62 24.62
C ASN A 158 0.80 -14.11 25.73
#